data_AF-A0A843ICP8-F1
#
_entry.id   AF-A0A843ICP8-F1
#
_cell.length_a   1.000
_cell.length_b   1.000
_cell.length_c   1.000
_cell.angle_alpha   90.00
_cell.angle_beta   90.00
_cell.angle_gamma   90.00
#
_symmetry.space_group_name_H-M   'P 1'
#
loop_
_entity.id
_entity.type
_entity.pdbx_description
1 polymer ?
#
loop_
_entity_poly.entity_id
_entity_poly.type
_entity_poly.pdbx_seq_one_letter_code
_entity_poly.pdbx_strand_id
1 'polypeptide(L)'
;MDRPIEYLIAKYEKPYVDGEGKSQETHNRIKQEAKRKNRHLLFDELYSEAQQEELDINQKTFDELYSEAKPFTLNTNQIKLVRYLIDMFNNKFKELHGQAKEETIILAFMFYAKKIEEPRTRVTNWRICTKYKLTENVFEIILCRLVLYFMDKSYIRPVRYHGADHEILVREGKR
;
A
#
# COMPACT_ATOMS: atom_id res chain seq x y z
N MET A 1 -41.03 42.05 -29.15
CA MET A 1 -40.94 41.03 -28.10
C MET A 1 -41.23 39.69 -28.72
N ASP A 2 -40.72 38.65 -28.08
CA ASP A 2 -40.96 37.23 -28.34
C ASP A 2 -40.35 36.61 -29.59
N ARG A 3 -39.15 36.05 -29.41
CA ARG A 3 -38.87 34.69 -29.92
C ARG A 3 -38.14 33.86 -28.85
N PRO A 4 -38.76 33.58 -27.69
CA PRO A 4 -38.16 32.72 -26.66
C PRO A 4 -38.04 31.28 -27.16
N ILE A 5 -38.92 30.92 -28.10
CA ILE A 5 -39.02 29.60 -28.71
C ILE A 5 -37.83 29.31 -29.61
N GLU A 6 -37.36 30.26 -30.42
CA GLU A 6 -36.19 30.04 -31.29
C GLU A 6 -34.89 29.90 -30.50
N TYR A 7 -34.76 30.62 -29.38
CA TYR A 7 -33.66 30.43 -28.43
C TYR A 7 -33.73 29.05 -27.74
N LEU A 8 -34.93 28.59 -27.39
CA LEU A 8 -35.13 27.25 -26.83
C LEU A 8 -34.83 26.16 -27.87
N ILE A 9 -35.31 26.30 -29.10
CA ILE A 9 -35.04 25.36 -30.20
C ILE A 9 -33.53 25.26 -30.45
N ALA A 10 -32.81 26.37 -30.58
CA ALA A 10 -31.35 26.36 -30.74
C ALA A 10 -30.59 25.76 -29.54
N LYS A 11 -31.17 25.82 -28.33
CA LYS A 11 -30.60 25.20 -27.12
C LYS A 11 -30.78 23.67 -27.12
N TYR A 12 -31.85 23.16 -27.73
CA TYR A 12 -32.19 21.73 -27.79
C TYR A 12 -31.84 21.05 -29.11
N GLU A 13 -31.56 21.80 -30.18
CA GLU A 13 -31.12 21.31 -31.49
C GLU A 13 -29.60 21.14 -31.60
N LYS A 14 -28.84 21.31 -30.49
CA LYS A 14 -27.48 20.77 -30.48
C LYS A 14 -27.60 19.25 -30.69
N PRO A 15 -27.08 18.70 -31.78
CA PRO A 15 -27.20 17.29 -32.06
C PRO A 15 -26.64 16.52 -30.87
N TYR A 16 -27.48 15.69 -30.25
CA TYR A 16 -27.02 14.72 -29.28
C TYR A 16 -26.10 13.76 -30.04
N VAL A 17 -24.79 14.00 -29.92
CA VAL A 17 -23.76 13.07 -30.34
C VAL A 17 -23.66 12.06 -29.21
N ASP A 18 -24.03 10.82 -29.49
CA ASP A 18 -23.90 9.71 -28.55
C ASP A 18 -22.39 9.51 -28.27
N GLY A 19 -21.90 10.16 -27.21
CA GLY A 19 -20.45 10.23 -26.93
C GLY A 19 -19.97 11.33 -25.99
N GLU A 20 -20.70 12.44 -25.79
CA GLU A 20 -20.15 13.58 -25.05
C GLU A 20 -20.93 13.94 -23.79
N GLY A 21 -20.59 13.22 -22.73
CA GLY A 21 -21.04 13.52 -21.38
C GLY A 21 -20.55 12.48 -20.39
N LYS A 22 -19.24 12.15 -20.40
CA LYS A 22 -18.69 11.37 -19.29
C LYS A 22 -18.92 12.18 -18.02
N SER A 23 -19.96 11.81 -17.26
CA SER A 23 -20.27 12.44 -15.97
C SER A 23 -18.99 12.55 -15.14
N GLN A 24 -18.92 13.53 -14.26
CA GLN A 24 -17.76 13.72 -13.41
C GLN A 24 -17.42 12.43 -12.62
N GLU A 25 -18.43 11.60 -12.32
CA GLU A 25 -18.26 10.27 -11.75
C GLU A 25 -17.56 9.28 -12.69
N THR A 26 -17.92 9.23 -13.98
CA THR A 26 -17.26 8.36 -14.96
C THR A 26 -15.81 8.78 -15.18
N HIS A 27 -15.54 10.10 -15.26
CA HIS A 27 -14.17 10.62 -15.32
C HIS A 27 -13.37 10.26 -14.06
N ASN A 28 -13.98 10.38 -12.87
CA ASN A 28 -13.35 10.00 -11.60
C ASN A 28 -13.06 8.49 -11.55
N ARG A 29 -14.00 7.63 -12.00
CA ARG A 29 -13.80 6.18 -12.11
C ARG A 29 -12.64 5.83 -13.03
N ILE A 30 -12.59 6.38 -14.24
CA ILE A 30 -11.49 6.16 -15.19
C ILE A 30 -10.15 6.61 -14.59
N LYS A 31 -10.12 7.78 -13.94
CA LYS A 31 -8.90 8.28 -13.27
C LYS A 31 -8.47 7.39 -12.10
N GLN A 32 -9.42 6.81 -11.36
CA GLN A 32 -9.14 5.87 -10.27
C GLN A 32 -8.62 4.53 -10.80
N GLU A 33 -9.20 4.01 -11.89
CA GLU A 33 -8.72 2.78 -12.56
C GLU A 33 -7.34 2.97 -13.17
N ALA A 34 -7.07 4.12 -13.80
CA ALA A 34 -5.75 4.45 -14.32
C ALA A 34 -4.71 4.53 -13.18
N LYS A 35 -5.04 5.19 -12.06
CA LYS A 35 -4.17 5.22 -10.88
C LYS A 35 -3.93 3.82 -10.29
N ARG A 36 -4.97 2.99 -10.23
CA ARG A 36 -4.86 1.60 -9.78
C ARG A 36 -3.88 0.83 -10.65
N LYS A 37 -4.07 0.88 -11.97
CA LYS A 37 -3.17 0.25 -12.95
C LYS A 37 -1.73 0.74 -12.77
N ASN A 38 -1.53 2.05 -12.63
CA ASN A 38 -0.19 2.63 -12.44
C ASN A 38 0.51 2.12 -11.18
N ARG A 39 -0.20 1.87 -10.07
CA ARG A 39 0.42 1.37 -8.84
C ARG A 39 0.73 -0.12 -8.87
N HIS A 40 -0.08 -0.90 -9.57
CA HIS A 40 0.29 -2.30 -9.84
C HIS A 40 1.49 -2.38 -10.77
N LEU A 41 1.58 -1.52 -11.78
CA LEU A 41 2.77 -1.39 -12.61
C LEU A 41 3.99 -0.99 -11.76
N LEU A 42 3.83 -0.02 -10.86
CA LEU A 42 4.90 0.40 -9.95
C LEU A 42 5.35 -0.74 -9.02
N PHE A 43 4.42 -1.56 -8.53
CA PHE A 43 4.76 -2.78 -7.80
C PHE A 43 5.53 -3.77 -8.67
N ASP A 44 5.09 -4.02 -9.90
CA ASP A 44 5.75 -4.96 -10.82
C ASP A 44 7.16 -4.48 -11.20
N GLU A 45 7.36 -3.18 -11.38
CA GLU A 45 8.67 -2.54 -11.59
C GLU A 45 9.57 -2.72 -10.36
N LEU A 46 9.10 -2.35 -9.16
CA LEU A 46 9.85 -2.49 -7.91
C LEU A 46 10.21 -3.95 -7.62
N TYR A 47 9.29 -4.87 -7.89
CA TYR A 47 9.53 -6.29 -7.68
C TYR A 47 10.54 -6.85 -8.66
N SER A 48 10.44 -6.51 -9.94
CA SER A 48 11.41 -6.91 -10.96
C SER A 48 12.81 -6.37 -10.65
N GLU A 49 12.89 -5.12 -10.20
CA GLU A 49 14.13 -4.49 -9.77
C GLU A 49 14.74 -5.19 -8.55
N ALA A 50 13.93 -5.54 -7.56
CA ALA A 50 14.37 -6.29 -6.38
C ALA A 50 14.94 -7.67 -6.75
N GLN A 51 14.40 -8.31 -7.79
CA GLN A 51 14.90 -9.59 -8.31
C GLN A 51 16.15 -9.43 -9.20
N GLN A 52 16.29 -8.32 -9.93
CA GLN A 52 17.48 -8.04 -10.74
C GLN A 52 18.70 -7.69 -9.87
N GLU A 53 18.51 -6.92 -8.79
CA GLU A 53 19.60 -6.65 -7.83
C GLU A 53 20.13 -7.96 -7.21
N GLU A 54 19.32 -9.02 -7.16
CA GLU A 54 19.72 -10.38 -6.75
C GLU A 54 20.67 -11.06 -7.77
N LEU A 55 20.55 -10.79 -9.07
CA LEU A 55 21.41 -11.38 -10.12
C LEU A 55 22.78 -10.70 -10.19
N ASP A 56 22.84 -9.38 -10.02
CA ASP A 56 24.08 -8.61 -10.05
C ASP A 56 25.02 -8.93 -8.88
N ILE A 57 24.47 -9.32 -7.73
CA ILE A 57 25.23 -9.79 -6.56
C ILE A 57 25.92 -11.12 -6.86
N ASN A 58 25.26 -12.01 -7.60
CA ASN A 58 25.77 -13.35 -7.91
C ASN A 58 26.82 -13.35 -9.05
N GLN A 59 26.92 -12.27 -9.84
CA GLN A 59 27.87 -12.16 -10.96
C GLN A 59 29.19 -11.46 -10.61
N LYS A 60 29.29 -10.77 -9.46
CA LYS A 60 30.57 -10.21 -8.97
C LYS A 60 31.23 -11.19 -7.99
N THR A 61 32.36 -11.74 -8.43
CA THR A 61 33.21 -12.70 -7.71
C THR A 61 33.63 -12.25 -6.30
N PHE A 62 33.38 -13.14 -5.33
CA PHE A 62 34.31 -13.74 -4.34
C PHE A 62 35.20 -12.88 -3.42
N ASP A 63 35.36 -11.57 -3.61
CA ASP A 63 36.29 -10.79 -2.81
C ASP A 63 35.59 -9.84 -1.83
N GLU A 64 35.80 -10.17 -0.54
CA GLU A 64 35.84 -9.27 0.60
C GLU A 64 34.50 -8.81 1.24
N LEU A 65 34.11 -9.60 2.24
CA LEU A 65 33.71 -9.09 3.57
C LEU A 65 32.34 -8.42 3.79
N TYR A 66 31.35 -8.60 2.89
CA TYR A 66 29.95 -8.19 3.16
C TYR A 66 28.96 -9.30 2.75
N SER A 67 28.66 -10.24 3.64
CA SER A 67 27.44 -10.29 4.49
C SER A 67 26.11 -10.41 3.73
N GLU A 68 25.60 -11.64 3.64
CA GLU A 68 24.18 -12.03 3.84
C GLU A 68 23.06 -11.19 3.17
N ALA A 69 23.27 -10.58 2.01
CA ALA A 69 22.17 -10.01 1.24
C ALA A 69 21.39 -11.17 0.60
N LYS A 70 20.38 -11.67 1.33
CA LYS A 70 19.45 -12.66 0.77
C LYS A 70 18.71 -12.06 -0.43
N PRO A 71 18.27 -12.90 -1.37
CA PRO A 71 17.45 -12.48 -2.51
C PRO A 71 16.02 -12.10 -2.11
N PHE A 72 15.52 -10.93 -2.56
CA PHE A 72 14.19 -10.44 -2.18
C PHE A 72 13.14 -11.12 -3.04
N THR A 73 12.69 -12.28 -2.57
CA THR A 73 11.70 -13.11 -3.28
C THR A 73 10.38 -13.14 -2.53
N LEU A 74 9.28 -13.01 -3.28
CA LEU A 74 7.92 -13.18 -2.78
C LEU A 74 7.27 -14.39 -3.43
N ASN A 75 6.62 -15.23 -2.63
CA ASN A 75 5.80 -16.32 -3.13
C ASN A 75 4.44 -15.82 -3.65
N THR A 76 3.69 -16.69 -4.32
CA THR A 76 2.40 -16.35 -4.94
C THR A 76 1.40 -15.74 -3.94
N ASN A 77 1.38 -16.20 -2.69
CA ASN A 77 0.48 -15.69 -1.68
C ASN A 77 0.91 -14.30 -1.17
N GLN A 78 2.21 -14.09 -1.00
CA GLN A 78 2.78 -12.79 -0.67
C GLN A 78 2.49 -11.75 -1.76
N ILE A 79 2.65 -12.12 -3.04
CA ILE A 79 2.29 -11.25 -4.16
C ILE A 79 0.81 -10.89 -4.12
N LYS A 80 -0.08 -11.88 -3.90
CA LYS A 80 -1.52 -11.62 -3.77
C LYS A 80 -1.83 -10.69 -2.60
N LEU A 81 -1.16 -10.87 -1.45
CA LEU A 81 -1.29 -10.00 -0.29
C LEU A 81 -0.88 -8.56 -0.61
N VAL A 82 0.27 -8.36 -1.25
CA VAL A 82 0.75 -7.01 -1.63
C VAL A 82 -0.23 -6.34 -2.58
N ARG A 83 -0.68 -7.05 -3.63
CA ARG A 83 -1.67 -6.52 -4.58
C ARG A 83 -2.99 -6.16 -3.90
N TYR A 84 -3.43 -6.99 -2.95
CA TYR A 84 -4.61 -6.69 -2.14
C TYR A 84 -4.45 -5.42 -1.30
N LEU A 85 -3.30 -5.22 -0.65
CA LEU A 85 -3.00 -4.00 0.10
C LEU A 85 -2.97 -2.76 -0.80
N ILE A 86 -2.37 -2.85 -1.99
CA ILE A 86 -2.36 -1.77 -2.99
C ILE A 86 -3.79 -1.41 -3.39
N ASP A 87 -4.63 -2.39 -3.67
CA ASP A 87 -6.03 -2.17 -4.05
C ASP A 87 -6.84 -1.51 -2.92
N MET A 88 -6.67 -1.99 -1.69
CA MET A 88 -7.35 -1.47 -0.52
C MET A 88 -6.99 -0.01 -0.25
N PHE A 89 -5.70 0.32 -0.32
CA PHE A 89 -5.20 1.65 -0.03
C PHE A 89 -5.02 2.52 -1.28
N ASN A 90 -5.55 2.12 -2.44
CA ASN A 90 -5.29 2.78 -3.72
C ASN A 90 -5.41 4.31 -3.59
N ASN A 91 -6.47 4.87 -3.02
CA ASN A 91 -6.57 6.35 -2.89
C ASN A 91 -6.10 6.91 -1.53
N LYS A 92 -5.46 6.09 -0.71
CA LYS A 92 -5.23 6.31 0.73
C LYS A 92 -3.78 6.10 1.17
N PHE A 93 -2.83 6.01 0.25
CA PHE A 93 -1.40 5.90 0.60
C PHE A 93 -0.92 7.02 1.53
N LYS A 94 -1.43 8.24 1.33
CA LYS A 94 -1.14 9.37 2.23
C LYS A 94 -1.67 9.20 3.66
N GLU A 95 -2.71 8.38 3.85
CA GLU A 95 -3.22 8.03 5.19
C GLU A 95 -2.25 7.08 5.93
N LEU A 96 -1.47 6.28 5.18
CA LEU A 96 -0.43 5.41 5.74
C LEU A 96 0.82 6.20 6.11
N HIS A 97 1.27 7.10 5.23
CA HIS A 97 2.38 8.00 5.53
C HIS A 97 2.34 9.26 4.66
N GLY A 98 2.07 10.42 5.25
CA GLY A 98 1.80 11.66 4.50
C GLY A 98 2.97 12.20 3.67
N GLN A 99 4.21 11.85 4.04
CA GLN A 99 5.44 12.32 3.37
C GLN A 99 6.16 11.24 2.56
N ALA A 100 5.75 9.96 2.67
CA ALA A 100 6.46 8.90 1.97
C ALA A 100 6.02 8.89 0.51
N LYS A 101 6.94 8.51 -0.38
CA LYS A 101 6.59 8.29 -1.78
C LYS A 101 5.78 7.00 -1.92
N GLU A 102 5.04 6.85 -3.02
CA GLU A 102 4.19 5.68 -3.23
C GLU A 102 5.02 4.40 -3.33
N GLU A 103 6.20 4.48 -3.91
CA GLU A 103 7.20 3.43 -4.02
C GLU A 103 7.60 2.91 -2.64
N THR A 104 7.90 3.81 -1.70
CA THR A 104 8.29 3.45 -0.33
C THR A 104 7.16 2.73 0.40
N ILE A 105 5.90 3.12 0.16
CA ILE A 105 4.73 2.49 0.77
C ILE A 105 4.48 1.10 0.17
N ILE A 106 4.57 0.96 -1.16
CA ILE A 106 4.46 -0.34 -1.83
C ILE A 106 5.55 -1.29 -1.35
N LEU A 107 6.78 -0.78 -1.22
CA LEU A 107 7.90 -1.57 -0.72
C LEU A 107 7.72 -1.96 0.75
N ALA A 108 7.10 -1.11 1.56
CA ALA A 108 6.70 -1.48 2.92
C ALA A 108 5.69 -2.64 2.93
N PHE A 109 4.74 -2.68 1.99
CA PHE A 109 3.83 -3.83 1.85
C PHE A 109 4.56 -5.11 1.45
N MET A 110 5.50 -4.99 0.51
CA MET A 110 6.35 -6.11 0.09
C MET A 110 7.15 -6.66 1.27
N PHE A 111 7.80 -5.77 2.03
CA PHE A 111 8.58 -6.16 3.21
C PHE A 111 7.68 -6.74 4.32
N TYR A 112 6.48 -6.19 4.53
CA TYR A 112 5.49 -6.76 5.45
C TYR A 112 5.15 -8.20 5.09
N ALA A 113 4.84 -8.48 3.82
CA ALA A 113 4.50 -9.83 3.36
C ALA A 113 5.65 -10.83 3.61
N LYS A 114 6.90 -10.38 3.48
CA LYS A 114 8.09 -11.19 3.79
C LYS A 114 8.28 -11.39 5.30
N LYS A 115 8.09 -10.32 6.09
CA LYS A 115 8.29 -10.32 7.55
C LYS A 115 7.30 -11.23 8.30
N ILE A 116 6.13 -11.51 7.72
CA ILE A 116 5.19 -12.50 8.27
C ILE A 116 5.83 -13.90 8.33
N GLU A 117 6.54 -14.30 7.27
CA GLU A 117 7.21 -15.61 7.21
C GLU A 117 8.59 -15.59 7.87
N GLU A 118 9.29 -14.46 7.79
CA GLU A 118 10.64 -14.30 8.35
C GLU A 118 10.68 -13.11 9.36
N PRO A 119 10.16 -13.27 10.59
CA PRO A 119 9.96 -12.16 11.53
C PRO A 119 11.24 -11.46 12.00
N ARG A 120 12.38 -12.16 11.93
CA ARG A 120 13.69 -11.64 12.37
C ARG A 120 14.38 -10.79 11.30
N THR A 121 13.80 -10.68 10.10
CA THR A 121 14.37 -9.87 9.03
C THR A 121 14.26 -8.38 9.35
N ARG A 122 15.28 -7.63 8.94
CA ARG A 122 15.36 -6.18 9.05
C ARG A 122 15.29 -5.55 7.66
N VAL A 123 14.73 -4.35 7.58
CA VAL A 123 14.65 -3.54 6.37
C VAL A 123 16.04 -3.30 5.79
N THR A 124 17.02 -3.07 6.66
CA THR A 124 18.43 -2.83 6.29
C THR A 124 19.09 -4.00 5.58
N ASN A 125 18.54 -5.21 5.70
CA ASN A 125 19.09 -6.39 5.04
C ASN A 125 18.85 -6.37 3.53
N TRP A 126 17.99 -5.48 3.04
CA TRP A 126 17.54 -5.45 1.66
C TRP A 126 17.94 -4.13 0.99
N ARG A 127 18.76 -4.24 -0.05
CA ARG A 127 19.30 -3.07 -0.77
C ARG A 127 18.21 -2.22 -1.41
N ILE A 128 17.21 -2.86 -2.02
CA ILE A 128 16.03 -2.21 -2.59
C ILE A 128 15.32 -1.31 -1.55
N CYS A 129 15.24 -1.74 -0.29
CA CYS A 129 14.64 -0.95 0.78
C CYS A 129 15.43 0.33 1.05
N THR A 130 16.76 0.22 1.10
CA THR A 130 17.64 1.38 1.28
C THR A 130 17.57 2.35 0.10
N LYS A 131 17.53 1.83 -1.13
CA LYS A 131 17.43 2.62 -2.38
C LYS A 131 16.20 3.51 -2.40
N TYR A 132 15.05 2.96 -1.98
CA TYR A 132 13.78 3.69 -1.92
C TYR A 132 13.52 4.36 -0.56
N LYS A 133 14.57 4.53 0.26
CA LYS A 133 14.55 5.21 1.56
C LYS A 133 13.52 4.64 2.55
N LEU A 134 13.21 3.35 2.43
CA LEU A 134 12.47 2.64 3.46
C LEU A 134 13.42 2.37 4.62
N THR A 135 13.15 3.01 5.76
CA THR A 135 13.86 2.77 7.02
C THR A 135 12.96 1.99 7.96
N GLU A 136 13.52 1.38 9.02
CA GLU A 136 12.72 0.68 10.04
C GLU A 136 11.63 1.59 10.62
N ASN A 137 11.96 2.83 10.97
CA ASN A 137 10.99 3.78 11.52
C ASN A 137 9.83 4.06 10.55
N VAL A 138 10.14 4.28 9.26
CA VAL A 138 9.10 4.52 8.24
C VAL A 138 8.24 3.27 8.05
N PHE A 139 8.85 2.10 8.02
CA PHE A 139 8.16 0.82 7.92
C PHE A 139 7.21 0.60 9.12
N GLU A 140 7.69 0.81 10.34
CA GLU A 140 6.90 0.67 11.57
C GLU A 140 5.71 1.62 11.59
N ILE A 141 5.89 2.89 11.21
CA ILE A 141 4.79 3.86 11.11
C ILE A 141 3.70 3.37 10.15
N ILE A 142 4.10 2.92 8.95
CA ILE A 142 3.17 2.39 7.94
C ILE A 142 2.44 1.16 8.50
N LEU A 143 3.15 0.25 9.18
CA LEU A 143 2.58 -0.95 9.76
C LEU A 143 1.58 -0.63 10.88
N CYS A 144 1.90 0.31 11.77
CA CYS A 144 0.97 0.76 12.81
C CYS A 144 -0.32 1.33 12.20
N ARG A 145 -0.21 2.13 11.14
CA ARG A 145 -1.38 2.68 10.43
C ARG A 145 -2.22 1.59 9.77
N LEU A 146 -1.57 0.60 9.18
CA LEU A 146 -2.23 -0.56 8.59
C LEU A 146 -2.99 -1.36 9.65
N VAL A 147 -2.37 -1.65 10.80
CA VAL A 147 -3.01 -2.34 11.93
C VAL A 147 -4.19 -1.53 12.46
N LEU A 148 -4.04 -0.22 12.67
CA LEU A 148 -5.13 0.65 13.14
C LEU A 148 -6.33 0.64 12.16
N TYR A 149 -6.06 0.67 10.85
CA TYR A 149 -7.10 0.56 9.84
C TYR A 149 -7.86 -0.76 9.96
N PHE A 150 -7.13 -1.88 10.08
CA PHE A 150 -7.78 -3.19 10.23
C PHE A 150 -8.52 -3.30 11.56
N MET A 151 -8.01 -2.77 12.67
CA MET A 151 -8.72 -2.77 13.95
C MET A 151 -10.03 -1.97 13.90
N ASP A 152 -10.06 -0.84 13.20
CA ASP A 152 -11.29 -0.05 13.00
C ASP A 152 -12.34 -0.79 12.15
N LYS A 153 -11.89 -1.58 11.16
CA LYS A 153 -12.77 -2.32 10.25
C LYS A 153 -13.15 -3.70 10.74
N SER A 154 -12.36 -4.28 11.63
CA SER A 154 -12.64 -5.57 12.23
C SER A 154 -13.59 -5.36 13.41
N TYR A 155 -14.71 -6.06 13.45
CA TYR A 155 -15.54 -6.19 14.66
C TYR A 155 -14.84 -7.02 15.76
N ILE A 156 -13.51 -6.94 15.86
CA ILE A 156 -12.76 -7.51 16.97
C ILE A 156 -12.96 -6.55 18.14
N ARG A 157 -14.10 -6.70 18.83
CA ARG A 157 -14.16 -6.24 20.21
C ARG A 157 -13.07 -7.01 20.95
N PRO A 158 -12.16 -6.34 21.68
CA PRO A 158 -11.37 -7.06 22.66
C PRO A 158 -12.37 -7.77 23.56
N VAL A 159 -12.43 -9.11 23.44
CA VAL A 159 -13.16 -9.92 24.39
C VAL A 159 -12.46 -9.62 25.71
N ARG A 160 -13.16 -8.97 26.64
CA ARG A 160 -12.68 -8.87 28.02
C ARG A 160 -12.40 -10.30 28.45
N TYR A 161 -11.14 -10.67 28.49
CA TYR A 161 -10.73 -11.97 28.97
C TYR A 161 -11.02 -11.93 30.47
N HIS A 162 -12.11 -12.55 30.91
CA HIS A 162 -12.45 -12.70 32.33
C HIS A 162 -11.48 -13.63 33.08
N GLY A 163 -10.40 -14.08 32.44
CA GLY A 163 -9.41 -15.01 33.00
C GLY A 163 -8.11 -14.37 33.49
N ALA A 164 -8.02 -13.05 33.60
CA ALA A 164 -6.96 -12.41 34.39
C ALA A 164 -7.63 -11.58 35.47
N ASP A 165 -7.65 -12.14 36.69
CA ASP A 165 -8.09 -11.48 37.90
C ASP A 165 -7.38 -10.12 38.04
N HIS A 166 -8.05 -9.05 37.62
CA HIS A 166 -7.68 -7.69 37.98
C HIS A 166 -7.62 -7.50 39.51
N GLU A 167 -8.22 -8.42 40.29
CA GLU A 167 -8.11 -8.44 41.75
C GLU A 167 -6.74 -8.86 42.27
N ILE A 168 -5.94 -9.65 41.53
CA ILE A 168 -4.59 -10.06 41.97
C ILE A 168 -3.62 -8.88 41.88
N LEU A 169 -3.67 -8.11 40.80
CA LEU A 169 -2.79 -6.93 40.62
C LEU A 169 -3.15 -5.75 41.54
N VAL A 170 -4.41 -5.66 42.00
CA VAL A 170 -4.84 -4.60 42.93
C VAL A 170 -4.52 -4.96 44.39
N ARG A 171 -4.36 -6.25 44.73
CA ARG A 171 -3.99 -6.67 46.09
C ARG A 171 -2.51 -6.52 46.41
N GLU A 172 -1.61 -6.59 45.43
CA GLU A 172 -0.16 -6.38 45.64
C GLU A 172 0.28 -4.90 45.55
N GLY A 173 -0.62 -4.00 45.16
CA GLY A 173 -0.36 -2.57 44.99
C GLY A 173 -0.81 -1.67 46.15
N LYS A 174 -1.02 -2.20 47.36
CA LYS A 174 -1.23 -1.37 48.56
C LYS A 174 0.09 -1.13 49.28
N ARG A 175 0.69 0.03 49.01
CA ARG A 175 1.38 0.85 50.03
C ARG A 175 0.78 2.24 50.00
#